data_AF-A0A919XQ16-F1
#
_entry.id   AF-A0A919XQ16-F1
#
_cell.length_a   1.000
_cell.length_b   1.000
_cell.length_c   1.000
_cell.angle_alpha   90.00
_cell.angle_beta   90.00
_cell.angle_gamma   90.00
#
_symmetry.space_group_name_H-M   'P 1'
#
loop_
_entity.id
_entity.type
_entity.pdbx_description
1 polymer ?
#
loop_
_entity_poly.entity_id
_entity_poly.type
_entity_poly.pdbx_seq_one_letter_code
_entity_poly.pdbx_strand_id
1 'polypeptide(L)'
;MNKAECDKELARLREVFAKVDPEKADLVDGLIQDAAFLFAENAELRKVLAQTGTVKIHPDNPNLQKPVEAARQYLKNVGAYAVIIKTLNGVLNKNMLDEDDDDLGEFE
;
A
#
# COMPACT_ATOMS: atom_id res chain seq x y z
N MET A 1 7.92 5.52 -12.22
CA MET A 1 7.98 4.22 -11.54
C MET A 1 9.36 3.58 -11.57
N ASN A 2 9.96 3.37 -10.40
CA ASN A 2 11.09 2.47 -10.25
C ASN A 2 10.61 1.02 -10.31
N LYS A 3 10.73 0.40 -11.49
CA LYS A 3 10.25 -0.96 -11.73
C LYS A 3 10.90 -2.00 -10.80
N ALA A 4 12.18 -1.85 -10.47
CA ALA A 4 12.86 -2.76 -9.57
C ALA A 4 12.27 -2.72 -8.15
N GLU A 5 11.91 -1.53 -7.66
CA GLU A 5 11.26 -1.39 -6.35
C GLU A 5 9.85 -1.97 -6.34
N CYS A 6 9.09 -1.76 -7.43
CA CYS A 6 7.76 -2.35 -7.60
C CYS A 6 7.81 -3.87 -7.64
N ASP A 7 8.72 -4.45 -8.44
CA ASP A 7 8.87 -5.90 -8.58
C ASP A 7 9.28 -6.53 -7.23
N LYS A 8 10.16 -5.86 -6.47
CA LYS A 8 10.59 -6.30 -5.13
C LYS A 8 9.45 -6.27 -4.12
N GLU A 9 8.66 -5.20 -4.08
CA GLU A 9 7.52 -5.12 -3.16
C GLU A 9 6.41 -6.10 -3.55
N LEU A 10 6.17 -6.29 -4.84
CA LEU A 10 5.22 -7.29 -5.34
C LEU A 10 5.61 -8.70 -4.89
N ALA A 11 6.88 -9.06 -5.02
CA ALA A 11 7.38 -10.35 -4.54
C ALA A 11 7.16 -10.51 -3.02
N ARG A 12 7.50 -9.48 -2.24
CA ARG A 12 7.30 -9.47 -0.78
C ARG A 12 5.83 -9.65 -0.39
N LEU A 13 4.91 -8.93 -1.06
CA LEU A 13 3.48 -9.03 -0.78
C LEU A 13 2.92 -10.40 -1.17
N ARG A 14 3.33 -10.97 -2.31
CA ARG A 14 2.92 -12.33 -2.69
C ARG A 14 3.41 -13.39 -1.72
N GLU A 15 4.60 -13.23 -1.16
CA GLU A 15 5.11 -14.12 -0.11
C GLU A 15 4.24 -14.06 1.16
N VAL A 16 3.76 -12.88 1.56
CA VAL A 16 2.82 -12.73 2.68
C VAL A 16 1.51 -13.49 2.42
N PHE A 17 1.05 -13.52 1.17
CA PHE A 17 -0.18 -14.20 0.75
C PHE A 17 0.03 -15.67 0.36
N ALA A 18 1.24 -16.22 0.47
CA ALA A 18 1.54 -17.58 0.01
C ALA A 18 0.81 -18.69 0.79
N LYS A 19 0.33 -18.37 2.01
CA LYS A 19 -0.46 -19.28 2.86
C LYS A 19 -1.96 -18.99 2.84
N VAL A 20 -2.38 -17.96 2.10
CA VAL A 20 -3.80 -17.64 1.96
C VAL A 20 -4.44 -18.66 1.01
N ASP A 21 -5.69 -19.01 1.28
CA ASP A 21 -6.50 -19.82 0.36
C ASP A 21 -6.34 -19.31 -1.10
N PRO A 22 -6.07 -20.20 -2.09
CA PRO A 22 -5.81 -19.78 -3.46
C PRO A 22 -6.92 -18.94 -4.10
N GLU A 23 -8.20 -19.22 -3.80
CA GLU A 23 -9.32 -18.46 -4.35
C GLU A 23 -9.37 -17.05 -3.75
N LYS A 24 -9.12 -16.94 -2.43
CA LYS A 24 -9.02 -15.64 -1.76
C LYS A 24 -7.79 -14.84 -2.22
N ALA A 25 -6.66 -15.51 -2.46
CA ALA A 25 -5.44 -14.89 -2.95
C ALA A 25 -5.61 -14.37 -4.38
N ASP A 26 -6.23 -15.15 -5.27
CA ASP A 26 -6.55 -14.76 -6.65
C ASP A 26 -7.48 -13.54 -6.69
N LEU A 27 -8.52 -13.53 -5.84
CA LEU A 27 -9.47 -12.42 -5.73
C LEU A 27 -8.78 -11.07 -5.41
N VAL A 28 -7.66 -11.09 -4.70
CA VAL A 28 -6.95 -9.87 -4.27
C VAL A 28 -5.61 -9.63 -4.98
N ASP A 29 -5.20 -10.45 -5.96
CA ASP A 29 -3.90 -10.27 -6.64
C ASP A 29 -3.82 -8.90 -7.33
N GLY A 30 -4.92 -8.38 -7.87
CA GLY A 30 -4.97 -7.01 -8.40
C GLY A 30 -4.66 -5.95 -7.34
N LEU A 31 -5.17 -6.10 -6.12
CA LEU A 31 -4.88 -5.20 -5.00
C LEU A 31 -3.42 -5.32 -4.54
N ILE A 32 -2.84 -6.53 -4.60
CA ILE A 32 -1.42 -6.76 -4.32
C ILE A 32 -0.54 -6.03 -5.33
N GLN A 33 -0.88 -6.10 -6.62
CA GLN A 33 -0.19 -5.37 -7.69
C GLN A 33 -0.28 -3.84 -7.49
N ASP A 34 -1.48 -3.32 -7.22
CA ASP A 34 -1.70 -1.89 -6.98
C ASP A 34 -0.96 -1.39 -5.73
N ALA A 35 -0.92 -2.20 -4.66
CA ALA A 35 -0.15 -1.90 -3.46
C ALA A 35 1.34 -1.76 -3.77
N ALA A 36 1.92 -2.72 -4.51
CA ALA A 36 3.32 -2.68 -4.92
C ALA A 36 3.64 -1.47 -5.82
N PHE A 37 2.76 -1.16 -6.76
CA PHE A 37 2.87 0.00 -7.63
C PHE A 37 2.88 1.31 -6.82
N LEU A 38 1.88 1.50 -5.94
CA LEU A 38 1.76 2.69 -5.11
C LEU A 38 2.92 2.82 -4.12
N PHE A 39 3.44 1.71 -3.60
CA PHE A 39 4.64 1.70 -2.76
C PHE A 39 5.85 2.29 -3.50
N ALA A 40 6.12 1.80 -4.72
CA ALA A 40 7.23 2.27 -5.55
C ALA A 40 7.06 3.73 -5.98
N GLU A 41 5.86 4.14 -6.40
CA GLU A 41 5.57 5.53 -6.76
C GLU A 41 5.72 6.47 -5.56
N ASN A 42 5.28 6.05 -4.37
CA ASN A 42 5.47 6.82 -3.14
C ASN A 42 6.94 6.96 -2.75
N ALA A 43 7.78 5.96 -3.04
CA ALA A 43 9.22 6.05 -2.82
C ALA A 43 9.85 7.14 -3.71
N GLU A 44 9.48 7.21 -4.99
CA GLU A 44 9.96 8.24 -5.90
C GLU A 44 9.45 9.64 -5.52
N LEU A 45 8.18 9.77 -5.17
CA LEU A 45 7.62 11.05 -4.70
C LEU A 45 8.32 11.54 -3.43
N ARG A 46 8.68 10.64 -2.50
CA ARG A 46 9.46 10.99 -1.30
C ARG A 46 10.84 11.55 -1.64
N LYS A 47 11.52 11.03 -2.68
CA LYS A 47 12.80 11.58 -3.15
C LYS A 47 12.64 13.00 -3.68
N VAL A 48 11.59 13.26 -4.46
CA VAL A 48 11.27 14.61 -4.96
C VAL A 48 10.97 15.55 -3.80
N LEU A 49 10.11 15.13 -2.88
CA LEU A 49 9.71 15.93 -1.72
C LEU A 49 10.85 16.22 -0.74
N ALA A 50 11.84 15.34 -0.65
CA ALA A 50 13.06 15.59 0.12
C ALA A 50 13.88 16.78 -0.43
N GLN A 51 13.77 17.05 -1.72
CA GLN A 51 14.46 18.17 -2.38
C GLN A 51 13.61 19.44 -2.39
N THR A 52 12.30 19.32 -2.63
CA THR A 52 11.42 20.48 -2.87
C THR A 52 10.65 20.94 -1.64
N GLY A 53 10.56 20.10 -0.60
CA GLY A 53 9.54 20.23 0.44
C GLY A 53 8.13 19.97 -0.08
N THR A 54 7.14 20.05 0.81
CA THR A 54 5.72 19.82 0.49
C THR A 54 4.96 21.12 0.15
N VAL A 55 5.52 22.26 0.54
CA VAL A 55 4.94 23.58 0.34
C VAL A 55 6.03 24.51 -0.16
N LYS A 56 5.76 25.26 -1.24
CA LYS A 56 6.58 26.39 -1.65
C LYS A 56 6.28 27.57 -0.74
N ILE A 57 7.28 28.01 0.00
CA ILE A 57 7.21 29.16 0.87
C ILE A 57 7.69 30.38 0.09
N HIS A 58 6.84 31.41 0.02
CA HIS A 58 7.24 32.69 -0.56
C HIS A 58 8.20 33.39 0.42
N PRO A 59 9.35 33.92 -0.04
CA PRO A 59 10.39 34.45 0.84
C PRO A 59 9.88 35.57 1.77
N ASP A 60 9.10 36.50 1.23
CA ASP A 60 8.70 37.72 1.96
C ASP A 60 7.21 37.82 2.30
N ASN A 61 6.39 36.87 1.84
CA ASN A 61 4.93 36.95 2.02
C ASN A 61 4.36 35.60 2.48
N PRO A 62 4.23 35.39 3.81
CA PRO A 62 3.74 34.14 4.37
C PRO A 62 2.34 33.70 3.90
N ASN A 63 1.52 34.63 3.38
CA ASN A 63 0.18 34.31 2.88
C ASN A 63 0.17 33.73 1.45
N LEU A 64 1.31 33.72 0.75
CA LEU A 64 1.44 33.22 -0.63
C LEU A 64 2.07 31.81 -0.72
N GLN A 65 1.81 30.96 0.28
CA GLN A 65 2.24 29.57 0.28
C GLN A 65 1.43 28.72 -0.70
N LYS A 66 2.09 27.80 -1.40
CA LYS A 66 1.42 26.87 -2.33
C LYS A 66 1.88 25.43 -2.14
N PRO A 67 0.96 24.44 -2.04
CA PRO A 67 1.35 23.03 -2.04
C PRO A 67 2.04 22.69 -3.37
N VAL A 68 3.05 21.82 -3.33
CA VAL A 68 3.62 21.27 -4.56
C VAL A 68 2.76 20.11 -5.07
N GLU A 69 2.66 19.93 -6.38
CA GLU A 69 1.84 18.86 -6.98
C GLU A 69 2.31 17.47 -6.54
N ALA A 70 3.63 17.27 -6.40
CA ALA A 70 4.19 16.02 -5.87
C ALA A 70 3.65 15.68 -4.47
N ALA A 71 3.41 16.70 -3.62
CA ALA A 71 2.87 16.50 -2.27
C ALA A 71 1.39 16.13 -2.31
N ARG A 72 0.62 16.76 -3.21
CA ARG A 72 -0.80 16.40 -3.42
C ARG A 72 -0.93 14.98 -3.95
N GLN A 73 -0.11 14.59 -4.92
CA GLN A 73 -0.13 13.24 -5.46
C GLN A 73 0.29 12.22 -4.41
N TYR A 74 1.36 12.49 -3.67
CA TYR A 74 1.81 11.62 -2.58
C TYR A 74 0.72 11.40 -1.53
N LEU A 75 0.02 12.46 -1.11
CA LEU A 75 -1.07 12.35 -0.13
C LEU A 75 -2.23 11.47 -0.65
N LYS A 76 -2.61 11.63 -1.93
CA LYS A 76 -3.62 10.78 -2.57
C LYS A 76 -3.18 9.31 -2.61
N ASN A 77 -1.94 9.06 -3.03
CA ASN A 77 -1.38 7.71 -3.13
C ASN A 77 -1.31 7.04 -1.75
N VAL A 78 -0.90 7.76 -0.70
CA VAL A 78 -0.86 7.24 0.68
C VAL A 78 -2.27 6.86 1.15
N GLY A 79 -3.27 7.69 0.85
CA GLY A 79 -4.67 7.37 1.17
C GLY A 79 -5.16 6.10 0.49
N ALA A 80 -4.94 5.97 -0.82
CA ALA A 80 -5.31 4.77 -1.58
C ALA A 80 -4.57 3.52 -1.07
N TYR A 81 -3.26 3.64 -0.86
CA TYR A 81 -2.42 2.56 -0.32
C TYR A 81 -2.90 2.08 1.05
N ALA A 82 -3.25 2.99 1.97
CA ALA A 82 -3.76 2.62 3.29
C ALA A 82 -5.08 1.83 3.21
N VAL A 83 -5.98 2.19 2.30
CA VAL A 83 -7.23 1.45 2.07
C VAL A 83 -6.93 0.06 1.53
N ILE A 84 -6.05 -0.05 0.54
CA ILE A 84 -5.66 -1.34 -0.05
C ILE A 84 -5.05 -2.25 1.01
N ILE A 85 -4.06 -1.76 1.78
CA ILE A 85 -3.42 -2.53 2.86
C ILE A 85 -4.43 -2.96 3.92
N LYS A 86 -5.39 -2.11 4.28
CA LYS A 86 -6.46 -2.48 5.22
C LYS A 86 -7.32 -3.63 4.68
N THR A 87 -7.69 -3.58 3.39
CA THR A 87 -8.46 -4.65 2.75
C THR A 87 -7.67 -5.96 2.71
N LEU A 88 -6.40 -5.90 2.30
CA LEU A 88 -5.48 -7.05 2.27
C LEU A 88 -5.31 -7.69 3.65
N ASN A 89 -5.10 -6.88 4.71
CA ASN A 89 -5.04 -7.37 6.08
C ASN A 89 -6.36 -8.02 6.54
N GLY A 90 -7.50 -7.53 6.07
CA GLY A 90 -8.80 -8.14 6.35
C GLY A 90 -8.91 -9.56 5.79
N VAL A 91 -8.34 -9.81 4.61
CA VAL A 91 -8.30 -11.15 4.01
C VAL A 91 -7.35 -12.06 4.79
N LEU A 92 -6.16 -11.58 5.14
CA LEU A 92 -5.20 -12.35 5.95
C LEU A 92 -5.80 -12.79 7.29
N ASN A 93 -6.44 -11.88 8.02
CA ASN A 93 -7.01 -12.19 9.33
C ASN A 93 -8.16 -13.19 9.25
N LYS A 94 -9.02 -13.09 8.23
CA LYS A 94 -10.10 -14.09 8.04
C LYS A 94 -9.56 -15.45 7.67
N ASN A 95 -8.49 -15.49 6.86
CA ASN A 95 -7.85 -16.74 6.51
C ASN A 95 -7.26 -17.47 7.74
N MET A 96 -6.78 -16.74 8.74
CA MET A 96 -6.30 -17.34 9.99
C MET A 96 -7.44 -17.89 10.87
N LEU A 97 -8.58 -17.20 10.91
CA LEU A 97 -9.74 -17.65 11.70
C LEU A 97 -10.38 -18.91 11.13
N ASP A 98 -10.43 -19.02 9.79
CA ASP A 98 -10.99 -20.21 9.13
C ASP A 98 -10.13 -21.47 9.40
N GLU A 99 -8.82 -21.33 9.69
CA GLU A 99 -7.94 -22.46 10.08
C GLU A 99 -8.16 -22.92 11.53
N ASP A 100 -8.60 -22.03 12.44
CA ASP A 100 -8.78 -22.34 13.86
C ASP A 100 -10.18 -22.93 14.18
N ASP A 101 -11.21 -22.64 13.38
CA ASP A 101 -12.60 -23.10 13.61
C ASP A 101 -12.85 -24.57 13.18
N ASP A 102 -12.01 -25.13 12.30
CA ASP A 102 -12.14 -26.53 11.84
C ASP A 102 -11.74 -27.56 12.93
N ASP A 103 -11.08 -27.14 14.02
CA ASP A 103 -10.62 -28.01 15.12
C ASP A 103 -11.67 -28.23 16.23
N LEU A 104 -12.83 -27.55 16.14
CA LEU A 104 -13.96 -27.68 17.09
C LEU A 104 -15.04 -28.68 16.64
N GLY A 105 -14.94 -29.22 15.42
CA GLY A 105 -15.92 -30.16 14.85
C GLY A 105 -15.76 -31.63 15.25
N GLU A 106 -14.69 -32.01 15.96
CA GLU A 106 -14.42 -33.40 16.36
C GLU A 106 -15.06 -33.83 17.70
N PHE A 107 -15.85 -32.95 18.35
CA PHE A 107 -16.46 -33.19 19.67
C PHE A 107 -18.00 -33.19 19.69
N GLU A 108 -18.69 -33.39 18.55
CA GLU A 108 -20.14 -33.68 18.49
C GLU A 108 -20.45 -35.13 18.08
#